data_AF-A0A484MDP7-F1
#
_entry.id   AF-A0A484MDP7-F1
#
_cell.length_a   1.000
_cell.length_b   1.000
_cell.length_c   1.000
_cell.angle_alpha   90.00
_cell.angle_beta   90.00
_cell.angle_gamma   90.00
#
_symmetry.space_group_name_H-M   'P 1'
#
loop_
_entity.id
_entity.type
_entity.pdbx_description
1 polymer ?
#
loop_
_entity_poly.entity_id
_entity_poly.type
_entity_poly.pdbx_seq_one_letter_code
_entity_poly.pdbx_strand_id
1 'polypeptide(L)'
;MMNFSYHNTPLPILLLLLLLLFAAPITAAASHNKSSSHSLFREYIGAEFKNVKLSDVPVNPNVDHFHFILSFAIDYTTSSSSPSPTNGKFNVFWDSENLSPSRVSAVKSKHRNVKVAVSLGGDTVGKGNPARFAPTSITSWVSNAVTSLTRLSR
;
A
#
# COMPACT_ATOMS: atom_id res chain seq x y z
N MET A 1 35.48 24.38 -67.78
CA MET A 1 34.14 23.78 -67.56
C MET A 1 34.34 22.39 -66.99
N MET A 2 34.03 22.18 -65.71
CA MET A 2 34.10 20.86 -65.07
C MET A 2 32.82 20.10 -65.37
N ASN A 3 32.90 19.00 -66.13
CA ASN A 3 31.78 18.10 -66.37
C ASN A 3 31.71 17.10 -65.20
N PHE A 4 30.64 17.18 -64.42
CA PHE A 4 30.28 16.16 -63.44
C PHE A 4 29.70 14.95 -64.18
N SER A 5 30.36 13.80 -64.04
CA SER A 5 29.87 12.51 -64.53
C SER A 5 28.78 12.00 -63.59
N TYR A 6 27.53 11.96 -64.06
CA TYR A 6 26.44 11.34 -63.33
C TYR A 6 26.53 9.82 -63.53
N HIS A 7 26.94 9.09 -62.48
CA HIS A 7 26.80 7.64 -62.46
C HIS A 7 25.33 7.28 -62.23
N ASN A 8 24.70 6.76 -63.29
CA ASN A 8 23.40 6.09 -63.22
C ASN A 8 23.53 4.88 -62.30
N THR A 9 22.95 4.96 -61.11
CA THR A 9 22.75 3.77 -60.29
C THR A 9 21.77 2.84 -61.03
N PRO A 10 22.13 1.58 -61.29
CA PRO A 10 21.27 0.69 -62.04
C PRO A 10 19.99 0.42 -61.24
N LEU A 11 18.84 0.57 -61.91
CA LEU A 11 17.48 0.31 -61.41
C LEU A 11 17.33 -0.92 -60.46
N PRO A 12 18.01 -2.07 -60.66
CA PRO A 12 17.95 -3.19 -59.71
C PRO A 12 18.54 -2.89 -58.31
N ILE A 13 19.55 -2.01 -58.21
CA ILE A 13 20.12 -1.63 -56.90
C ILE A 13 19.16 -0.73 -56.14
N LEU A 14 18.45 0.17 -56.83
CA LEU A 14 17.41 1.00 -56.24
C LEU A 14 16.22 0.15 -55.74
N LEU A 15 15.84 -0.87 -56.50
CA LEU A 15 14.76 -1.79 -56.13
C LEU A 15 15.15 -2.65 -54.90
N LEU A 16 16.39 -3.14 -54.85
CA LEU A 16 16.92 -3.91 -53.72
C LEU A 16 17.01 -3.08 -52.44
N LEU A 17 17.41 -1.81 -52.55
CA LEU A 17 17.43 -0.85 -51.43
C LEU A 17 16.01 -0.54 -50.93
N LEU A 18 15.03 -0.39 -51.82
CA LEU A 18 13.62 -0.25 -51.43
C LEU A 18 13.11 -1.50 -50.70
N LEU A 19 13.38 -2.70 -51.21
CA LEU A 19 12.97 -3.97 -50.60
C LEU A 19 13.57 -4.15 -49.19
N LEU A 20 14.81 -3.72 -48.96
CA LEU A 20 15.45 -3.73 -47.64
C LEU A 20 14.84 -2.71 -46.66
N LEU A 21 14.33 -1.58 -47.15
CA LEU A 21 13.59 -0.59 -46.35
C LEU A 21 12.19 -1.07 -45.94
N PHE A 22 11.55 -1.93 -46.75
CA PHE A 22 10.22 -2.50 -46.44
C PHE A 22 10.25 -3.85 -45.70
N ALA A 23 11.40 -4.54 -45.66
CA ALA A 23 11.56 -5.83 -44.98
C ALA A 23 11.97 -5.72 -43.51
N ALA A 24 12.26 -4.51 -42.99
CA ALA A 24 12.50 -4.31 -41.57
C ALA A 24 11.17 -4.45 -40.83
N PRO A 25 10.99 -5.45 -39.93
CA PRO A 25 9.83 -5.48 -39.08
C PRO A 25 9.88 -4.24 -38.18
N ILE A 26 8.99 -3.29 -38.41
CA ILE A 26 8.71 -2.21 -37.48
C ILE A 26 7.99 -2.86 -36.29
N THR A 27 8.72 -3.60 -35.45
CA THR A 27 8.31 -3.81 -34.07
C THR A 27 8.67 -2.55 -33.31
N ALA A 28 8.03 -1.43 -33.67
CA ALA A 28 7.73 -0.41 -32.71
C ALA A 28 6.65 -1.03 -31.81
N ALA A 29 7.07 -1.93 -30.92
CA ALA A 29 6.34 -2.10 -29.68
C ALA A 29 6.35 -0.69 -29.10
N ALA A 30 5.19 -0.02 -29.17
CA ALA A 30 4.96 1.09 -28.29
C ALA A 30 5.27 0.53 -26.91
N SER A 31 6.42 0.92 -26.36
CA SER A 31 6.56 0.99 -24.93
C SER A 31 5.44 1.92 -24.54
N HIS A 32 4.27 1.36 -24.26
CA HIS A 32 3.40 1.90 -23.27
C HIS A 32 4.34 1.96 -22.08
N ASN A 33 4.95 3.13 -21.86
CA ASN A 33 5.46 3.48 -20.56
C ASN A 33 4.22 3.38 -19.70
N LYS A 34 3.94 2.15 -19.24
CA LYS A 34 3.09 1.87 -18.11
C LYS A 34 3.74 2.76 -17.09
N SER A 35 3.13 3.92 -16.85
CA SER A 35 3.38 4.68 -15.65
C SER A 35 3.48 3.61 -14.58
N SER A 36 4.63 3.48 -13.95
CA SER A 36 4.87 2.49 -12.90
C SER A 36 4.08 2.84 -11.64
N SER A 37 2.88 3.41 -11.82
CA SER A 37 1.84 3.49 -10.83
C SER A 37 1.45 2.05 -10.47
N HIS A 38 2.13 1.53 -9.46
CA HIS A 38 1.74 0.33 -8.78
C HIS A 38 0.32 0.52 -8.24
N SER A 39 -0.57 -0.40 -8.59
CA SER A 39 -1.93 -0.45 -8.08
C SER A 39 -1.91 -0.67 -6.56
N LEU A 40 -2.60 0.21 -5.83
CA LEU A 40 -2.68 0.17 -4.37
C LEU A 40 -4.13 0.00 -3.94
N PHE A 41 -4.40 -1.03 -3.15
CA PHE A 41 -5.67 -1.24 -2.48
C PHE A 41 -5.46 -1.23 -0.96
N ARG A 42 -6.40 -0.62 -0.22
CA ARG A 42 -6.31 -0.50 1.24
C ARG A 42 -7.67 -0.80 1.87
N GLU A 43 -7.68 -1.65 2.88
CA GLU A 43 -8.90 -2.05 3.60
C GLU A 43 -8.75 -1.81 5.10
N TYR A 44 -9.64 -1.01 5.69
CA TYR A 44 -9.73 -0.85 7.14
C TYR A 44 -10.48 -2.05 7.74
N ILE A 45 -9.98 -2.61 8.83
CA ILE A 45 -10.56 -3.81 9.46
C ILE A 45 -10.40 -3.77 10.99
N GLY A 46 -11.42 -4.26 11.71
CA GLY A 46 -11.31 -4.62 13.13
C GLY A 46 -12.01 -3.70 14.14
N ALA A 47 -12.47 -2.51 13.76
CA ALA A 47 -13.04 -1.53 14.70
C ALA A 47 -14.41 -1.92 15.27
N GLU A 48 -15.19 -2.69 14.51
CA GLU A 48 -16.61 -2.95 14.80
C GLU A 48 -16.85 -4.26 15.59
N PHE A 49 -15.79 -5.02 15.89
CA PHE A 49 -15.87 -6.32 16.60
C PHE A 49 -16.92 -7.28 16.01
N LYS A 50 -17.05 -7.30 14.67
CA LYS A 50 -17.99 -8.14 13.93
C LYS A 50 -17.43 -9.50 13.53
N ASN A 51 -16.35 -9.95 14.17
CA ASN A 51 -15.74 -11.26 13.92
C ASN A 51 -15.25 -11.47 12.46
N VAL A 52 -14.91 -10.38 11.76
CA VAL A 52 -14.34 -10.42 10.41
C VAL A 52 -12.86 -10.74 10.49
N LYS A 53 -12.41 -11.74 9.73
CA LYS A 53 -11.02 -12.22 9.71
C LYS A 53 -10.31 -11.72 8.46
N LEU A 54 -8.98 -11.67 8.51
CA LEU A 54 -8.14 -11.34 7.35
C LEU A 54 -8.37 -12.31 6.17
N SER A 55 -8.76 -13.55 6.45
CA SER A 55 -9.08 -14.56 5.43
C SER A 55 -10.40 -14.33 4.70
N ASP A 56 -11.28 -13.51 5.26
CA ASP A 56 -12.63 -13.30 4.73
C ASP A 56 -12.62 -12.23 3.63
N VAL A 57 -11.58 -11.39 3.59
CA VAL A 57 -11.39 -10.35 2.57
C VAL A 57 -10.65 -10.93 1.36
N PRO A 58 -11.23 -10.90 0.15
CA PRO A 58 -10.56 -11.40 -1.05
C PRO A 58 -9.32 -10.58 -1.41
N VAL A 59 -8.16 -11.24 -1.45
CA VAL A 59 -6.90 -10.61 -1.88
C VAL A 59 -6.67 -10.86 -3.37
N ASN A 60 -6.81 -9.82 -4.19
CA ASN A 60 -6.53 -9.91 -5.62
C ASN A 60 -5.00 -9.93 -5.87
N PRO A 61 -4.43 -11.00 -6.47
CA PRO A 61 -3.00 -11.10 -6.73
C PRO A 61 -2.51 -10.11 -7.81
N ASN A 62 -3.41 -9.53 -8.61
CA ASN A 62 -3.07 -8.57 -9.66
C ASN A 62 -2.94 -7.12 -9.14
N VAL A 63 -3.22 -6.89 -7.85
CA VAL A 63 -2.92 -5.61 -7.19
C VAL A 63 -1.48 -5.63 -6.69
N ASP A 64 -0.69 -4.62 -7.06
CA ASP A 64 0.73 -4.54 -6.71
C ASP A 64 0.95 -4.43 -5.19
N HIS A 65 0.08 -3.67 -4.50
CA HIS A 65 0.12 -3.48 -3.06
C HIS A 65 -1.27 -3.60 -2.43
N PHE A 66 -1.45 -4.59 -1.55
CA PHE A 66 -2.68 -4.80 -0.81
C PHE A 66 -2.42 -4.52 0.67
N HIS A 67 -3.01 -3.47 1.25
CA HIS A 67 -2.75 -3.08 2.62
C HIS A 67 -3.99 -3.28 3.50
N PHE A 68 -3.93 -4.19 4.47
CA PHE A 68 -4.86 -4.15 5.60
C PHE A 68 -4.46 -3.04 6.57
N ILE A 69 -5.44 -2.35 7.15
CA ILE A 69 -5.23 -1.33 8.16
C ILE A 69 -6.05 -1.70 9.40
N LEU A 70 -5.37 -2.21 10.43
CA LEU A 70 -5.99 -2.55 11.70
C LEU A 70 -6.52 -1.28 12.38
N SER A 71 -7.77 -1.31 12.80
CA SER A 71 -8.51 -0.15 13.29
C SER A 71 -9.06 -0.43 14.68
N PHE A 72 -8.58 0.20 15.75
CA PHE A 72 -7.53 1.21 15.84
C PHE A 72 -6.57 0.94 17.00
N ALA A 73 -5.38 1.54 16.97
CA ALA A 73 -4.63 1.79 18.20
C ALA A 73 -5.00 3.20 18.71
N ILE A 74 -5.38 3.32 19.98
CA ILE A 74 -5.85 4.59 20.55
C ILE A 74 -5.12 4.86 21.87
N ASP A 75 -4.66 6.08 22.10
CA ASP A 75 -4.02 6.51 23.34
C ASP A 75 -5.06 6.86 24.42
N TYR A 76 -5.95 5.90 24.66
CA TYR A 76 -6.97 5.93 25.70
C TYR A 76 -6.90 4.67 26.55
N THR A 77 -7.40 4.75 27.78
CA THR A 77 -7.61 3.57 28.62
C THR A 77 -8.67 2.65 27.98
N THR A 78 -8.52 1.34 28.16
CA THR A 78 -9.42 0.32 27.58
C THR A 78 -10.70 0.10 28.39
N SER A 79 -10.91 0.87 29.47
CA SER A 79 -12.12 0.80 30.28
C SER A 79 -13.33 1.24 29.47
N SER A 80 -14.39 0.41 29.46
CA SER A 80 -15.62 0.70 28.75
C SER A 80 -16.52 1.71 29.46
N SER A 81 -16.35 1.90 30.78
CA SER A 81 -17.19 2.78 31.59
C SER A 81 -16.68 4.22 31.67
N SER A 82 -15.36 4.41 31.64
CA SER A 82 -14.73 5.72 31.84
C SER A 82 -13.38 5.77 31.11
N PRO A 83 -13.38 5.73 29.76
CA PRO A 83 -12.14 5.85 29.00
C PRO A 83 -11.54 7.24 29.18
N SER A 84 -10.22 7.33 29.27
CA SER A 84 -9.48 8.58 29.45
C SER A 84 -8.21 8.60 28.61
N PRO A 85 -7.77 9.78 28.12
CA PRO A 85 -6.51 9.90 27.39
C PRO A 85 -5.32 9.44 28.23
N THR A 86 -4.33 8.84 27.58
CA THR A 86 -3.15 8.24 28.24
C THR A 86 -1.85 8.95 27.88
N ASN A 87 -1.92 10.15 27.31
CA ASN A 87 -0.77 10.94 26.88
C ASN A 87 0.16 10.15 25.95
N GLY A 88 -0.39 9.62 24.84
CA GLY A 88 0.38 8.91 23.82
C GLY A 88 0.68 7.44 24.12
N LYS A 89 0.13 6.85 25.19
CA LYS A 89 0.27 5.40 25.45
C LYS A 89 -0.83 4.64 24.71
N PHE A 90 -0.54 4.23 23.48
CA PHE A 90 -1.48 3.52 22.61
C PHE A 90 -1.83 2.11 23.12
N ASN A 91 -3.12 1.80 23.11
CA ASN A 91 -3.69 0.49 23.41
C ASN A 91 -4.46 -0.05 22.19
N VAL A 92 -4.76 -1.34 22.21
CA VAL A 92 -5.47 -2.07 21.15
C VAL A 92 -6.98 -1.84 21.29
N PHE A 93 -7.61 -1.35 20.22
CA PHE A 93 -9.07 -1.20 20.10
C PHE A 93 -9.64 -1.89 18.85
N TRP A 94 -8.87 -2.75 18.20
CA TRP A 94 -9.39 -3.67 17.18
C TRP A 94 -9.71 -5.04 17.79
N ASP A 95 -10.49 -5.85 17.08
CA ASP A 95 -10.77 -7.25 17.38
C ASP A 95 -9.49 -8.12 17.34
N SER A 96 -8.75 -8.12 18.46
CA SER A 96 -7.45 -8.79 18.57
C SER A 96 -7.53 -10.32 18.63
N GLU A 97 -8.71 -10.87 18.89
CA GLU A 97 -8.96 -12.31 18.84
C GLU A 97 -8.92 -12.80 17.38
N ASN A 98 -9.55 -12.05 16.46
CA ASN A 98 -9.59 -12.39 15.04
C ASN A 98 -8.44 -11.82 14.21
N LEU A 99 -7.81 -10.75 14.69
CA LEU A 99 -6.74 -10.02 14.00
C LEU A 99 -5.42 -10.06 14.80
N SER A 100 -5.12 -11.22 15.38
CA SER A 100 -3.93 -11.44 16.20
C SER A 100 -2.63 -11.44 15.37
N PRO A 101 -1.44 -11.30 16.01
CA PRO A 101 -0.15 -11.35 15.31
C PRO A 101 0.06 -12.62 14.48
N SER A 102 -0.41 -13.78 14.94
CA SER A 102 -0.30 -15.04 14.19
C SER A 102 -1.17 -15.03 12.93
N ARG A 103 -2.35 -14.41 12.97
CA ARG A 103 -3.23 -14.24 11.80
C ARG A 103 -2.63 -13.25 10.79
N VAL A 104 -2.04 -12.16 11.28
CA VAL A 104 -1.29 -11.20 10.44
C VAL A 104 -0.09 -11.89 9.75
N SER A 105 0.66 -12.72 10.49
CA SER A 105 1.76 -13.50 9.91
C SER A 105 1.27 -14.48 8.83
N ALA A 106 0.16 -15.18 9.10
CA ALA A 106 -0.42 -16.15 8.17
C ALA A 106 -0.91 -15.51 6.85
N VAL A 107 -1.57 -14.34 6.89
CA VAL A 107 -2.01 -13.69 5.64
C VAL A 107 -0.83 -13.18 4.82
N LYS A 108 0.21 -12.65 5.48
CA LYS A 108 1.43 -12.16 4.81
C LYS A 108 2.25 -13.29 4.21
N SER A 109 2.29 -14.47 4.85
CA SER A 109 2.97 -15.64 4.29
C SER A 109 2.22 -16.22 3.09
N LYS A 110 0.88 -16.15 3.10
CA LYS A 110 0.03 -16.62 2.00
C LYS A 110 0.01 -15.65 0.80
N HIS A 111 0.07 -14.35 1.02
CA HIS A 111 -0.04 -13.33 -0.02
C HIS A 111 1.15 -12.36 -0.01
N ARG A 112 2.03 -12.49 -1.01
CA ARG A 112 3.28 -11.71 -1.10
C ARG A 112 3.08 -10.20 -1.32
N ASN A 113 1.95 -9.80 -1.87
CA ASN A 113 1.57 -8.40 -2.08
C ASN A 113 0.89 -7.76 -0.86
N VAL A 114 0.66 -8.53 0.23
CA VAL A 114 0.00 -8.02 1.43
C VAL A 114 0.99 -7.34 2.38
N LYS A 115 0.62 -6.12 2.82
CA LYS A 115 1.18 -5.47 4.01
C LYS A 115 0.08 -5.20 5.02
N VAL A 116 0.45 -5.05 6.28
CA VAL A 116 -0.48 -4.72 7.36
C VAL A 116 0.05 -3.49 8.09
N ALA A 117 -0.81 -2.49 8.22
CA ALA A 117 -0.57 -1.26 8.96
C ALA A 117 -1.57 -1.16 10.13
N VAL A 118 -1.32 -0.22 11.03
CA VAL A 118 -2.23 0.11 12.13
C VAL A 118 -2.65 1.57 11.98
N SER A 119 -3.95 1.84 12.08
CA SER A 119 -4.49 3.20 12.14
C SER A 119 -4.47 3.71 13.59
N LEU A 120 -4.12 4.97 13.79
CA LEU A 120 -4.05 5.61 15.10
C LEU A 120 -5.25 6.54 15.31
N GLY A 121 -5.85 6.50 16.51
CA GLY A 121 -7.00 7.35 16.85
C GLY A 121 -8.34 6.69 16.52
N GLY A 122 -9.16 7.34 15.70
CA GLY A 122 -10.55 6.96 15.48
C GLY A 122 -11.51 8.03 15.98
N ASP A 123 -12.82 7.83 15.79
CA ASP A 123 -13.83 8.82 16.17
C ASP A 123 -14.16 8.75 17.66
N THR A 124 -14.43 7.55 18.17
CA THR A 124 -14.87 7.34 19.55
C THR A 124 -14.25 6.12 20.23
N VAL A 125 -14.34 6.08 21.56
CA VAL A 125 -13.96 4.97 22.44
C VAL A 125 -15.09 4.60 23.40
N GLY A 126 -15.18 3.31 23.75
CA GLY A 126 -16.19 2.79 24.66
C GLY A 126 -17.61 3.04 24.13
N LYS A 127 -18.50 3.60 24.97
CA LYS A 127 -19.89 3.91 24.61
C LYS A 127 -20.02 5.23 23.83
N GLY A 128 -19.17 5.46 22.84
CA GLY A 128 -19.23 6.65 21.98
C GLY A 128 -18.56 7.91 22.53
N ASN A 129 -17.61 7.78 23.47
CA ASN A 129 -16.86 8.94 23.98
C ASN A 129 -15.87 9.42 22.90
N PRO A 130 -15.83 10.71 22.55
CA PRO A 130 -14.90 11.20 21.51
C PRO A 130 -13.44 10.91 21.83
N ALA A 131 -12.72 10.31 20.88
CA ALA A 131 -11.29 10.03 20.99
C ALA A 131 -10.48 11.27 20.60
N ARG A 132 -10.32 12.20 21.55
CA ARG A 132 -9.61 13.47 21.33
C ARG A 132 -8.11 13.33 21.50
N PHE A 133 -7.34 14.01 20.64
CA PHE A 133 -5.91 14.23 20.83
C PHE A 133 -5.68 15.15 22.05
N ALA A 134 -5.14 14.60 23.13
CA ALA A 134 -4.98 15.29 24.42
C ALA A 134 -3.59 15.03 25.04
N PRO A 135 -2.51 15.55 24.42
CA PRO A 135 -1.16 15.40 24.97
C PRO A 135 -0.97 16.25 26.24
N THR A 136 -0.20 15.75 27.20
CA THR A 136 0.28 16.55 28.34
C THR A 136 1.45 17.44 27.93
N SER A 137 2.38 16.91 27.13
CA SER A 137 3.43 17.68 26.45
C SER A 137 3.89 16.94 25.20
N ILE A 138 4.42 17.67 24.21
CA ILE A 138 4.90 17.07 22.95
C ILE A 138 5.92 15.96 23.24
N THR A 139 6.95 16.25 24.03
CA THR A 139 8.04 15.32 24.32
C THR A 139 7.55 14.05 25.02
N SER A 140 6.68 14.18 26.03
CA SER A 140 6.17 13.01 26.76
C SER A 140 5.20 12.17 25.91
N TRP A 141 4.33 12.83 25.13
CA TRP A 141 3.42 12.15 24.23
C TRP A 141 4.19 11.34 23.16
N VAL A 142 5.19 11.96 22.51
CA VAL A 142 6.01 11.29 21.48
C VAL A 142 6.79 10.12 22.08
N SER A 143 7.41 10.30 23.25
CA SER A 143 8.14 9.23 23.94
C SER A 143 7.23 8.03 24.27
N ASN A 144 6.03 8.30 24.79
CA ASN A 144 5.03 7.28 25.07
C ASN A 144 4.52 6.61 23.78
N ALA A 145 4.30 7.37 22.71
CA ALA A 145 3.83 6.85 21.43
C ALA A 145 4.85 5.89 20.81
N VAL A 146 6.11 6.29 20.72
CA VAL A 146 7.19 5.44 20.22
C VAL A 146 7.28 4.16 21.05
N THR A 147 7.29 4.27 22.39
CA THR A 147 7.41 3.11 23.28
C THR A 147 6.24 2.15 23.14
N SER A 148 5.00 2.66 23.17
CA SER A 148 3.80 1.83 23.13
C SER A 148 3.54 1.21 21.74
N LEU A 149 3.73 1.95 20.65
CA LEU A 149 3.58 1.43 19.29
C LEU A 149 4.65 0.40 18.95
N THR A 150 5.90 0.60 19.39
CA THR A 150 6.97 -0.41 19.22
C THR A 150 6.62 -1.73 19.89
N ARG A 151 5.94 -1.69 21.05
CA ARG A 151 5.47 -2.90 21.73
C ARG A 151 4.34 -3.60 20.95
N LEU A 152 3.47 -2.84 20.27
CA LEU A 152 2.37 -3.41 19.48
C LEU A 152 2.83 -3.99 18.14
N SER A 153 3.94 -3.54 17.59
CA SER A 153 4.48 -4.00 16.30
C SER A 153 5.39 -5.23 16.39
N ARG A 154 5.70 -5.70 17.60
CA ARG A 154 6.49 -6.91 17.86
C ARG A 154 5.56 -8.11 17.94
#